data_AF-A0A4Q0TA04-F1
#
_entry.id   AF-A0A4Q0TA04-F1
#
_cell.length_a   1.000
_cell.length_b   1.000
_cell.length_c   1.000
_cell.angle_alpha   90.00
_cell.angle_beta   90.00
_cell.angle_gamma   90.00
#
_symmetry.space_group_name_H-M   'P 1'
#
loop_
_entity.id
_entity.type
_entity.pdbx_description
1 polymer ?
#
loop_
_entity_poly.entity_id
_entity_poly.type
_entity_poly.pdbx_seq_one_letter_code
_entity_poly.pdbx_strand_id
1 'polypeptide(L)' 'MQGVQDGLRNLAPLNLNTASEQDLASLPGMTDAAAGRMIVGRPYKSTDELVSRHILTRAEYDRISSRIKAE' A
#
# COMPACT_ATOMS: atom_id res chain seq x y z
N MET A 1 19.87 -9.83 4.64
CA MET A 1 19.74 -8.47 4.09
C MET A 1 19.10 -8.58 2.72
N GLN A 2 17.80 -8.35 2.60
CA GLN A 2 17.05 -8.49 1.34
C GLN A 2 17.30 -7.25 0.48
N GLY A 3 18.38 -7.28 -0.30
CA GLY A 3 18.79 -6.22 -1.23
C GLY A 3 18.76 -6.65 -2.69
N VAL A 4 17.82 -7.53 -3.09
CA VAL A 4 17.80 -8.08 -4.46
C VAL A 4 16.43 -8.03 -5.16
N GLN A 5 15.45 -7.27 -4.67
CA GLN A 5 14.09 -7.30 -5.24
C GLN A 5 13.61 -6.00 -5.90
N ASP A 6 14.37 -4.91 -5.82
CA ASP A 6 13.91 -3.61 -6.36
C ASP A 6 13.80 -3.60 -7.90
N GLY A 7 14.43 -4.57 -8.59
CA GLY A 7 14.44 -4.65 -10.05
C GLY A 7 13.29 -5.42 -10.71
N LEU A 8 12.47 -6.18 -9.96
CA LEU A 8 11.44 -7.08 -10.53
C LEU A 8 10.00 -6.80 -10.09
N ARG A 9 9.78 -5.85 -9.16
CA ARG A 9 8.47 -5.58 -8.54
C ARG A 9 7.44 -4.88 -9.44
N ASN A 10 7.79 -4.57 -10.69
CA ASN A 10 6.96 -3.79 -11.62
C ASN A 10 5.83 -4.56 -12.31
N LEU A 11 5.45 -5.77 -11.89
CA LEU A 11 4.40 -6.55 -12.58
C LEU A 11 3.16 -6.91 -11.75
N ALA A 12 3.23 -6.95 -10.41
CA ALA A 12 2.10 -7.40 -9.58
C ALA A 12 1.69 -6.36 -8.53
N PRO A 13 0.39 -6.04 -8.41
CA PRO A 13 -0.11 -5.17 -7.35
C PRO A 13 0.19 -5.71 -5.94
N LEU A 14 0.60 -4.83 -5.03
CA LEU A 14 0.80 -5.15 -3.62
C LEU A 14 -0.54 -5.45 -2.95
N ASN A 15 -0.62 -6.56 -2.22
CA ASN A 15 -1.82 -6.88 -1.45
C ASN A 15 -1.83 -6.09 -0.13
N LEU A 16 -2.84 -5.25 0.07
CA LEU A 16 -2.99 -4.40 1.25
C LEU A 16 -3.02 -5.19 2.56
N ASN A 17 -3.48 -6.44 2.54
CA ASN A 17 -3.65 -7.30 3.72
C ASN A 17 -2.37 -8.03 4.11
N THR A 18 -1.39 -8.18 3.21
CA THR A 18 -0.20 -9.02 3.43
C THR A 18 1.13 -8.35 3.12
N ALA A 19 1.17 -7.24 2.37
CA ALA A 19 2.40 -6.53 2.06
C ALA A 19 3.16 -6.10 3.34
N SER A 20 4.48 -6.00 3.27
CA SER A 20 5.25 -5.44 4.38
C SER A 20 5.05 -3.92 4.46
N GLU A 21 5.34 -3.33 5.62
CA GLU A 21 5.32 -1.87 5.80
C GLU A 21 6.29 -1.19 4.83
N GLN A 22 7.48 -1.75 4.65
CA GLN A 22 8.49 -1.24 3.72
C GLN A 22 7.99 -1.27 2.26
N ASP A 23 7.28 -2.32 1.85
CA ASP A 23 6.70 -2.38 0.50
C ASP A 23 5.64 -1.30 0.30
N LEU A 24 4.78 -1.06 1.30
CA LEU A 24 3.77 0.00 1.24
C LEU A 24 4.41 1.40 1.25
N ALA A 25 5.45 1.60 2.04
CA ALA A 25 6.21 2.86 2.09
C ALA A 25 6.97 3.14 0.79
N SER A 26 7.31 2.09 0.01
CA SER A 26 7.94 2.25 -1.31
C SER A 26 6.99 2.78 -2.39
N LEU A 27 5.67 2.86 -2.12
CA LEU A 27 4.70 3.37 -3.08
C LEU A 27 4.86 4.89 -3.29
N PRO A 28 4.61 5.41 -4.50
CA PRO A 28 4.82 6.82 -4.81
C PRO A 28 4.04 7.76 -3.88
N GLY A 29 4.77 8.61 -3.16
CA GLY A 29 4.19 9.59 -2.24
C GLY A 29 3.69 9.00 -0.93
N MET A 30 4.01 7.74 -0.60
CA MET A 30 3.77 7.18 0.72
C MET A 30 4.93 7.53 1.67
N THR A 31 4.61 7.57 2.96
CA THR A 31 5.56 7.72 4.06
C THR A 31 5.43 6.52 4.99
N ASP A 32 6.43 6.25 5.82
CA ASP A 32 6.37 5.20 6.85
C ASP A 32 5.13 5.38 7.74
N ALA A 33 4.78 6.62 8.08
CA ALA A 33 3.59 6.93 8.86
C ALA A 33 2.28 6.56 8.12
N ALA A 34 2.21 6.77 6.81
CA ALA A 34 1.05 6.37 6.01
C ALA A 34 0.97 4.84 5.88
N ALA A 35 2.10 4.18 5.61
CA ALA A 35 2.21 2.74 5.56
C ALA A 35 1.80 2.09 6.90
N GLY A 36 2.25 2.63 8.04
CA GLY A 36 1.85 2.18 9.37
C GLY A 36 0.35 2.27 9.61
N ARG A 37 -0.33 3.35 9.16
CA ARG A 37 -1.80 3.43 9.22
C ARG A 37 -2.46 2.35 8.38
N MET A 38 -1.90 2.01 7.22
CA MET A 38 -2.39 0.93 6.37
C MET A 38 -2.21 -0.45 7.04
N ILE A 39 -1.10 -0.68 7.74
CA ILE A 39 -0.88 -1.91 8.52
C ILE A 39 -1.93 -2.04 9.63
N VAL A 40 -2.14 -0.99 10.41
CA VAL A 40 -3.09 -0.98 11.55
C VAL A 40 -4.53 -1.17 11.07
N GLY A 41 -4.89 -0.66 9.89
CA GLY A 41 -6.24 -0.74 9.36
C GLY A 41 -6.65 -2.10 8.78
N ARG A 42 -5.74 -3.07 8.71
CA ARG A 42 -6.05 -4.42 8.18
C ARG A 42 -7.14 -5.13 9.01
N PRO A 43 -7.96 -6.01 8.40
CA PRO A 43 -8.02 -6.30 6.97
C PRO A 43 -8.83 -5.25 6.18
N TYR A 44 -8.59 -5.21 4.88
CA TYR A 44 -9.35 -4.45 3.89
C TYR A 44 -10.12 -5.38 2.97
N LYS A 45 -11.39 -5.07 2.70
CA LYS A 45 -12.22 -5.82 1.76
C LYS A 45 -12.07 -5.36 0.32
N SER A 46 -11.76 -4.08 0.14
CA SER A 46 -11.50 -3.46 -1.16
C SER A 46 -10.48 -2.34 -0.97
N THR A 47 -9.83 -1.93 -2.05
CA THR A 47 -8.83 -0.87 -1.99
C THR A 47 -9.43 0.49 -1.61
N ASP A 48 -10.70 0.74 -1.94
CA ASP A 48 -11.41 1.98 -1.62
C ASP A 48 -11.60 2.21 -0.12
N GLU A 49 -11.48 1.14 0.69
CA GLU A 49 -11.54 1.24 2.15
C GLU A 49 -10.40 2.08 2.74
N LEU A 50 -9.30 2.28 2.01
CA LEU A 50 -8.26 3.23 2.40
C LEU A 50 -8.79 4.67 2.52
N VAL A 51 -9.71 5.04 1.63
CA VAL A 51 -10.32 6.38 1.62
C VAL A 51 -11.54 6.43 2.53
N SER A 52 -12.45 5.45 2.43
CA SER A 52 -13.70 5.47 3.19
C SER A 52 -13.50 5.32 4.70
N ARG A 53 -12.38 4.70 5.14
CA ARG A 53 -11.98 4.57 6.54
C ARG A 53 -10.97 5.65 6.96
N HIS A 54 -10.74 6.66 6.12
CA HIS A 54 -9.82 7.78 6.39
C HIS A 54 -8.38 7.36 6.70
N ILE A 55 -7.90 6.26 6.13
CA ILE A 55 -6.50 5.82 6.26
C ILE A 55 -5.61 6.71 5.39
N LEU A 56 -6.06 6.98 4.17
CA LEU A 56 -5.46 7.87 3.18
C LEU A 56 -6.48 8.90 2.69
N THR A 57 -5.99 10.06 2.27
CA THR A 57 -6.77 11.01 1.47
C THR A 57 -7.03 10.44 0.07
N ARG A 58 -8.03 10.99 -0.64
CA ARG A 58 -8.29 10.62 -2.04
C ARG A 58 -7.05 10.79 -2.93
N ALA A 59 -6.33 11.90 -2.77
CA ALA A 59 -5.14 12.21 -3.55
C ALA A 59 -3.97 11.23 -3.28
N GLU A 60 -3.80 10.79 -2.03
CA GLU A 60 -2.81 9.73 -1.71
C GLU A 60 -3.21 8.39 -2.34
N TYR A 61 -4.49 8.01 -2.23
CA TYR A 61 -5.00 6.79 -2.82
C TYR A 61 -4.85 6.77 -4.36
N ASP A 62 -5.17 7.87 -5.04
CA ASP A 62 -5.08 7.98 -6.50
C ASP A 62 -3.69 7.64 -7.04
N ARG A 63 -2.64 8.08 -6.34
CA ARG A 63 -1.24 7.84 -6.73
C ARG A 63 -0.85 6.37 -6.68
N ILE A 64 -1.52 5.57 -5.85
CA ILE A 64 -1.14 4.18 -5.57
C ILE A 64 -2.17 3.15 -6.04
N SER A 65 -3.38 3.56 -6.39
CA SER A 65 -4.53 2.69 -6.67
C SER A 65 -4.25 1.60 -7.72
N SER A 66 -3.47 1.91 -8.76
CA SER A 66 -3.06 0.95 -9.80
C SER A 66 -1.99 -0.06 -9.37
N ARG A 67 -1.38 0.14 -8.19
CA ARG A 67 -0.27 -0.65 -7.65
C ARG A 67 -0.68 -1.50 -6.45
N ILE A 68 -1.95 -1.50 -6.08
CA ILE A 68 -2.47 -2.20 -4.89
C ILE A 68 -3.68 -3.06 -5.24
N LYS A 69 -3.93 -4.08 -4.41
CA LYS A 69 -5.13 -4.91 -4.43
C LYS A 69 -5.54 -5.28 -3.00
N ALA A 70 -6.77 -5.75 -2.83
CA ALA A 70 -7.26 -6.37 -1.60
C ALA A 70 -7.80 -7.78 -1.93
N GLU A 71 -7.39 -8.80 -1.19
CA GLU A 71 -7.86 -10.19 -1.27
C GLU A 71 -8.15 -10.73 0.12
#